data_AF-X1ME20-F1
#
_entry.id   AF-X1ME20-F1
#
_cell.length_a   1.000
_cell.length_b   1.000
_cell.length_c   1.000
_cell.angle_alpha   90.00
_cell.angle_beta   90.00
_cell.angle_gamma   90.00
#
_symmetry.space_group_name_H-M   'P 1'
#
loop_
_entity.id
_entity.type
_entity.pdbx_description
1 polymer ?
#
loop_
_entity_poly.entity_id
_entity_poly.type
_entity_poly.pdbx_seq_one_letter_code
_entity_poly.pdbx_strand_id
1 'polypeptide(L)' 'TSTRANPYHTYQWPGDYGLSLVVTDPDGEQNIDTTSVTIYDDPKAWMSIVRSISITSKLSKLVPD' A
#
# COMPACT_ATOMS: atom_id res chain seq x y z
N THR A 1 12.18 -3.84 20.90
CA THR A 1 11.43 -4.85 21.68
C THR A 1 10.42 -4.14 22.55
N SER A 2 9.16 -4.57 22.55
CA SER A 2 8.09 -3.98 23.38
C SER A 2 7.74 -4.95 24.51
N THR A 3 7.40 -4.42 25.69
CA THR A 3 6.92 -5.20 26.85
C THR A 3 5.41 -5.09 27.06
N ARG A 4 4.70 -4.41 26.13
CA ARG A 4 3.24 -4.25 26.20
C ARG A 4 2.55 -5.55 25.78
N ALA A 5 1.49 -5.96 26.48
CA ALA A 5 0.67 -7.11 26.10
C ALA A 5 0.06 -6.99 24.68
N ASN A 6 -0.28 -5.76 24.27
CA ASN A 6 -0.79 -5.44 22.94
C ASN A 6 0.04 -4.29 22.35
N PRO A 7 1.22 -4.56 21.77
CA PRO A 7 2.03 -3.53 21.13
C PRO A 7 1.37 -3.06 19.83
N TYR A 8 1.62 -1.82 19.44
CA TYR A 8 1.25 -1.30 18.12
C TYR A 8 2.51 -0.94 17.34
N HIS A 9 2.48 -1.17 16.03
CA HIS A 9 3.53 -0.75 15.10
C HIS A 9 2.88 -0.24 13.82
N THR A 10 3.44 0.82 13.24
CA THR A 10 2.93 1.44 12.02
C THR A 10 3.94 1.22 10.90
N TYR A 11 3.55 0.44 9.90
CA TYR A 11 4.33 0.25 8.68
C TYR A 11 4.09 1.42 7.74
N GLN A 12 5.15 2.16 7.42
CA GLN A 12 5.05 3.33 6.55
C GLN A 12 4.99 2.95 5.06
N TRP A 13 5.46 1.76 4.69
CA TRP A 13 5.71 1.35 3.30
C TRP A 13 4.92 0.07 3.03
N PRO A 14 4.39 -0.12 1.81
CA PRO A 14 3.80 -1.39 1.40
C PRO A 14 4.84 -2.51 1.40
N GLY A 15 4.39 -3.73 1.68
CA GLY A 15 5.24 -4.91 1.69
C GLY A 15 4.67 -6.05 2.51
N ASP A 16 5.34 -7.20 2.41
CA ASP A 16 5.08 -8.37 3.24
C ASP A 16 5.96 -8.34 4.49
N TYR A 17 5.32 -8.37 5.65
CA TYR A 17 5.99 -8.33 6.94
C TYR A 17 5.79 -9.66 7.68
N GLY A 18 6.90 -10.34 7.93
CA GLY A 18 6.97 -11.48 8.83
C GLY A 18 7.06 -11.01 10.28
N LEU A 19 6.11 -11.45 11.10
CA LEU A 19 6.05 -11.16 12.53
C LEU A 19 6.45 -12.41 13.31
N SER A 20 7.27 -12.21 14.35
CA SER A 20 7.68 -13.27 15.27
C SER A 20 7.45 -12.81 16.70
N LEU A 21 6.71 -13.62 17.46
CA LEU A 21 6.56 -13.48 18.89
C LEU A 21 7.38 -14.57 19.57
N VAL A 22 8.37 -14.16 20.35
CA VAL A 22 9.21 -15.06 21.14
C VAL A 22 8.83 -14.90 22.60
N VAL A 23 8.43 -15.99 23.23
CA VAL A 23 8.19 -16.08 24.68
C VAL A 23 9.30 -16.92 25.27
N THR A 24 10.00 -16.38 26.26
CA THR A 24 11.04 -17.10 27.01
C THR A 24 10.55 -17.31 28.43
N ASP A 25 10.64 -18.54 28.93
CA ASP A 25 10.29 -18.88 30.31
C ASP A 25 11.47 -18.62 31.28
N PRO A 26 11.30 -18.82 32.60
CA PRO A 26 12.38 -18.63 33.57
C PRO A 26 13.55 -19.60 33.42
N ASP A 27 13.33 -20.78 32.85
CA ASP A 27 14.34 -21.82 32.63
C ASP A 27 15.13 -21.59 31.32
N GLY A 28 14.70 -20.62 30.52
CA GLY A 28 15.34 -20.18 29.27
C GLY A 28 14.79 -20.85 28.02
N GLU A 29 13.74 -21.66 28.15
CA GLU A 29 13.07 -22.30 27.02
C GLU A 29 12.25 -21.27 26.25
N GLN A 30 12.22 -21.42 24.93
CA GLN A 30 11.56 -20.47 24.04
C GLN A 30 10.43 -21.13 23.27
N ASN A 31 9.28 -20.46 23.24
CA ASN A 31 8.23 -20.73 22.29
C ASN A 31 8.16 -19.57 21.29
N ILE A 32 8.06 -19.92 20.01
CA ILE A 32 8.05 -18.96 18.91
C ILE A 32 6.75 -19.13 18.14
N ASP A 33 5.97 -18.05 18.06
CA ASP A 33 4.82 -17.96 17.17
C ASP A 33 5.14 -17.00 16.02
N THR A 34 4.63 -17.32 14.83
CA THR A 34 4.92 -16.53 13.63
C THR A 34 3.64 -16.28 12.85
N THR A 35 3.53 -15.05 12.34
CA THR A 35 2.40 -14.64 11.50
C THR A 35 2.89 -13.69 10.41
N SER A 36 2.08 -13.46 9.38
CA SER A 36 2.40 -12.56 8.28
C SER A 36 1.30 -11.55 8.07
N VAL A 37 1.69 -10.35 7.67
CA VAL A 37 0.77 -9.29 7.24
C VAL A 37 1.29 -8.67 5.95
N THR A 38 0.38 -8.50 4.98
CA THR A 38 0.66 -7.79 3.73
C THR A 38 0.06 -6.40 3.80
N ILE A 39 0.89 -5.38 3.63
CA ILE A 39 0.49 -3.98 3.55
C ILE A 39 0.47 -3.57 2.08
N TYR A 40 -0.67 -3.11 1.60
CA TYR A 40 -0.85 -2.65 0.23
C TYR A 40 -0.67 -1.15 0.12
N ASP A 41 -0.26 -0.69 -1.07
CA ASP A 41 -0.31 0.71 -1.46
C ASP A 41 -1.75 1.22 -1.52
N ASP A 42 -1.89 2.54 -1.45
CA ASP A 42 -3.17 3.19 -1.71
C ASP A 42 -3.67 2.83 -3.13
N PRO A 43 -4.96 2.49 -3.27
CA PRO A 43 -5.52 2.13 -4.57
C PRO A 43 -5.39 3.32 -5.54
N LYS A 44 -4.66 3.14 -6.63
CA LYS A 44 -4.58 4.15 -7.68
C LYS A 44 -5.88 4.18 -8.48
N ALA A 45 -6.54 5.33 -8.48
CA ALA A 45 -7.65 5.58 -9.39
C ALA A 45 -7.14 5.48 -10.84
N TRP A 46 -7.69 4.53 -11.59
CA TRP A 46 -7.35 4.30 -13.00
C TRP A 46 -8.01 5.31 -13.95
N MET A 47 -8.99 6.08 -13.46
CA MET A 47 -9.61 7.19 -14.18
C MET A 47 -9.33 8.51 -13.47
N SER A 48 -8.60 9.40 -14.14
CA SER A 48 -8.55 10.82 -13.81
C SER A 48 -9.35 11.56 -14.88
N ILE A 49 -10.50 12.12 -14.51
CA ILE A 49 -11.32 12.92 -15.43
C ILE A 49 -10.57 14.24 -15.64
N VAL A 50 -9.71 14.30 -16.67
CA VAL A 50 -9.10 15.56 -17.11
C VAL A 50 -10.23 16.51 -17.54
N ARG A 51 -10.46 17.57 -16.77
CA ARG A 51 -11.39 18.68 -17.11
C ARG A 51 -10.84 19.58 -18.23
N SER A 52 -10.11 19.02 -19.18
CA SER A 52 -9.57 19.75 -20.34
C SER A 52 -9.98 19.02 -21.60
N ILE A 53 -11.22 19.26 -22.04
CA ILE A 53 -11.63 18.93 -23.40
C ILE A 53 -11.04 20.04 -24.30
N SER A 54 -9.85 19.82 -24.84
CA SER A 54 -9.32 20.68 -25.90
C SER A 54 -10.03 20.27 -27.20
N ILE A 55 -11.22 20.82 -27.44
CA ILE A 55 -11.88 20.71 -28.75
C ILE A 55 -11.16 21.68 -29.68
N THR A 56 -10.04 21.27 -30.28
CA THR A 56 -9.49 22.02 -31.41
C THR A 56 -10.40 21.74 -32.60
N SER A 57 -11.34 22.65 -32.87
CA SER A 57 -12.15 22.64 -34.07
C SER A 57 -11.27 22.82 -35.30
N LYS A 58 -10.88 21.74 -35.98
CA LYS A 58 -10.31 21.84 -37.34
C LYS A 58 -11.47 21.91 -38.33
N LEU A 59 -12.05 23.10 -38.49
CA LEU A 59 -12.91 23.42 -39.62
C LEU A 59 -12.02 23.83 -40.81
N SER A 60 -11.39 22.86 -41.48
CA SER A 60 -10.77 23.14 -42.78
C SER A 60 -11.88 23.20 -43.82
N LYS A 61 -12.24 24.43 -44.17
CA LYS A 61 -13.21 24.80 -45.19
C LYS A 61 -12.89 24.13 -46.53
N LEU A 62 -13.96 23.71 -47.20
CA LEU A 62 -14.05 23.40 -48.62
C LEU A 62 -13.37 24.48 -49.47
N VAL A 63 -12.40 24.09 -50.29
CA VAL A 63 -12.01 24.83 -51.51
C VAL A 63 -11.88 23.78 -52.61
N PRO A 64 -12.84 23.69 -53.56
CA PRO A 64 -12.65 22.96 -54.80
C PRO A 64 -11.89 23.82 -55.81
N ASP A 65 -10.95 23.21 -56.54
CA ASP A 65 -10.53 23.69 -57.87
C ASP A 65 -11.46 23.08 -58.93
#